data_AF-A0A259ZXT7-F1
#
_entry.id   AF-A0A259ZXT7-F1
#
_cell.length_a   1.000
_cell.length_b   1.000
_cell.length_c   1.000
_cell.angle_alpha   90.00
_cell.angle_beta   90.00
_cell.angle_gamma   90.00
#
_symmetry.space_group_name_H-M   'P 1'
#
loop_
_entity.id
_entity.type
_entity.pdbx_description
1 polymer ?
#
loop_
_entity_poly.entity_id
_entity_poly.type
_entity_poly.pdbx_seq_one_letter_code
_entity_poly.pdbx_strand_id
1 'polypeptide(L)' 'MTAAHATHFELPDDVQRALSQRAPIEQAKGMLMAMHRISADAAFSMLVDKSQDSNRKLRDIAQELVNKASTERS' A
#
# COMPACT_ATOMS: atom_id res chain seq x y z
N MET A 1 -46.16 16.23 -2.00
CA MET A 1 -45.47 14.92 -1.99
C MET A 1 -43.99 15.18 -2.23
N THR A 2 -43.21 15.04 -1.16
CA THR A 2 -41.78 15.37 -1.06
C THR A 2 -40.95 14.23 -1.65
N ALA A 3 -40.28 14.47 -2.78
CA ALA A 3 -39.38 13.49 -3.37
C ALA A 3 -38.08 13.43 -2.55
N ALA A 4 -37.67 12.20 -2.25
CA ALA A 4 -36.59 11.83 -1.36
C ALA A 4 -35.25 12.49 -1.72
N HIS A 5 -34.66 13.18 -0.75
CA HIS A 5 -33.27 13.60 -0.79
C HIS A 5 -32.39 12.36 -0.54
N ALA A 6 -32.10 11.60 -1.59
CA ALA A 6 -31.14 10.51 -1.53
C ALA A 6 -29.74 11.11 -1.29
N THR A 7 -29.26 11.00 -0.06
CA THR A 7 -27.91 11.40 0.33
C THR A 7 -26.90 10.53 -0.43
N HIS A 8 -26.35 11.07 -1.52
CA HIS A 8 -25.12 10.54 -2.12
C HIS A 8 -23.99 10.76 -1.09
N PHE A 9 -23.59 9.70 -0.40
CA PHE A 9 -22.34 9.71 0.35
C PHE A 9 -21.23 9.37 -0.64
N GLU A 10 -20.86 10.35 -1.48
CA GLU A 10 -19.59 10.27 -2.21
C GLU A 10 -18.49 10.33 -1.15
N LEU A 11 -17.85 9.19 -0.88
CA LEU A 11 -16.59 9.20 -0.15
C LEU A 11 -15.65 10.11 -0.93
N PRO A 12 -15.13 11.20 -0.33
CA PRO A 12 -14.22 12.07 -1.04
C PRO A 12 -13.07 11.24 -1.58
N ASP A 13 -12.69 11.42 -2.84
CA ASP A 13 -11.55 10.74 -3.47
C ASP A 13 -10.28 10.84 -2.61
N ASP A 14 -10.19 11.88 -1.77
CA ASP A 14 -9.17 12.11 -0.75
C ASP A 14 -9.11 11.02 0.33
N VAL A 15 -10.24 10.49 0.78
CA VAL A 15 -10.31 9.43 1.78
C VAL A 15 -9.90 8.10 1.16
N GLN A 16 -10.37 7.81 -0.06
CA GLN A 16 -9.98 6.59 -0.79
C GLN A 16 -8.50 6.61 -1.17
N ARG A 17 -7.98 7.78 -1.56
CA ARG A 17 -6.55 8.04 -1.75
C ARG A 17 -5.77 7.94 -0.43
N ALA A 18 -6.27 8.49 0.67
CA ALA A 18 -5.62 8.41 1.99
C ALA A 18 -5.56 6.97 2.53
N LEU A 19 -6.61 6.16 2.30
CA LEU A 19 -6.65 4.73 2.61
C LEU A 19 -5.72 3.93 1.70
N SER A 20 -5.62 4.30 0.42
CA SER A 20 -4.63 3.77 -0.52
C SER A 20 -3.20 4.24 -0.22
N GLN A 21 -3.05 5.31 0.56
CA GLN A 21 -1.79 5.84 1.09
C GLN A 21 -1.48 5.37 2.51
N ARG A 22 -2.14 4.32 3.03
CA ARG A 22 -1.59 3.52 4.13
C ARG A 22 -0.09 3.34 3.87
N ALA A 23 0.75 3.71 4.82
CA ALA A 23 2.20 3.90 4.61
C ALA A 23 2.76 2.81 3.68
N PRO A 24 3.41 3.13 2.56
CA PRO A 24 3.79 2.16 1.51
C PRO A 24 4.50 0.92 2.05
N ILE A 25 5.19 1.08 3.18
CA ILE A 25 5.84 0.05 3.98
C ILE A 25 4.87 -1.06 4.40
N GLU A 26 3.70 -0.72 4.95
CA GLU A 26 2.71 -1.69 5.42
C GLU A 26 2.08 -2.47 4.26
N GLN A 27 1.84 -1.81 3.13
CA GLN A 27 1.34 -2.46 1.93
C GLN A 27 2.38 -3.40 1.33
N ALA A 28 3.61 -2.92 1.16
CA ALA A 28 4.75 -3.73 0.71
C ALA A 28 4.97 -4.95 1.62
N LYS A 29 4.90 -4.76 2.93
CA LYS A 29 4.99 -5.85 3.93
C LYS A 29 3.89 -6.88 3.72
N GLY A 30 2.63 -6.46 3.60
CA GLY A 30 1.50 -7.36 3.32
C GLY A 30 1.66 -8.13 2.01
N MET A 31 2.18 -7.48 0.97
CA MET A 31 2.47 -8.13 -0.31
C MET A 31 3.57 -9.19 -0.16
N LEU A 32 4.68 -8.88 0.50
CA LEU A 32 5.78 -9.82 0.74
C LEU A 32 5.33 -11.00 1.60
N MET A 33 4.51 -10.77 2.63
CA MET A 33 3.89 -11.83 3.43
C MET A 33 3.07 -12.78 2.55
N ALA A 34 2.25 -12.22 1.66
CA ALA A 34 1.41 -13.02 0.76
C ALA A 34 2.25 -13.80 -0.28
N MET A 35 3.25 -13.17 -0.89
CA MET A 35 4.07 -13.76 -1.94
C MET A 35 5.05 -14.83 -1.42
N HIS A 36 5.68 -14.57 -0.26
CA HIS A 36 6.73 -15.44 0.28
C HIS A 36 6.24 -16.35 1.42
N ARG A 37 4.98 -16.20 1.86
CA ARG A 37 4.40 -16.95 3.00
C ARG A 37 5.21 -16.80 4.29
N ILE A 38 5.63 -15.57 4.56
CA ILE A 38 6.46 -15.19 5.72
C ILE A 38 5.68 -14.31 6.71
N SER A 39 6.23 -14.15 7.92
CA SER A 39 5.71 -13.24 8.94
C SER A 39 5.89 -11.78 8.54
N ALA A 40 5.16 -10.89 9.22
CA ALA A 40 5.31 -9.44 9.05
C ALA A 40 6.73 -8.96 9.39
N ASP A 41 7.34 -9.50 10.45
CA ASP A 41 8.70 -9.12 10.86
C ASP A 41 9.74 -9.54 9.82
N ALA A 42 9.63 -10.75 9.27
CA ALA A 42 10.50 -11.21 8.19
C ALA A 42 10.32 -10.35 6.92
N ALA A 43 9.09 -10.02 6.56
CA ALA A 43 8.81 -9.13 5.43
C ALA A 43 9.36 -7.72 5.64
N PHE A 44 9.30 -7.18 6.86
CA PHE A 44 9.90 -5.89 7.18
C PHE A 44 11.44 -5.96 7.13
N SER A 45 12.05 -7.04 7.65
CA SER A 45 13.49 -7.26 7.55
C SER A 45 13.95 -7.27 6.10
N MET A 46 13.23 -7.94 5.20
CA MET A 46 13.57 -7.92 3.76
C MET A 46 13.55 -6.50 3.16
N LEU A 47 12.62 -5.63 3.58
CA LEU A 47 12.61 -4.23 3.15
C LEU A 47 13.79 -3.44 3.72
N VAL A 48 14.20 -3.73 4.95
CA VAL A 48 15.39 -3.15 5.60
C VAL A 48 16.66 -3.60 4.88
N ASP A 49 16.83 -4.89 4.65
CA ASP A 49 18.00 -5.45 3.95
C ASP A 49 18.12 -4.82 2.56
N LYS A 50 17.00 -4.74 1.82
CA LYS A 50 16.98 -4.09 0.51
C LYS A 50 17.32 -2.60 0.58
N SER A 51 16.89 -1.92 1.64
CA SER A 51 17.19 -0.50 1.91
C SER A 51 18.67 -0.27 2.15
N GLN A 52 19.29 -1.13 2.94
CA GLN A 52 20.72 -1.08 3.24
C GLN A 52 21.55 -1.42 1.99
N ASP A 53 21.23 -2.51 1.31
CA ASP A 53 21.93 -2.97 0.10
C ASP A 53 21.92 -1.93 -1.02
N SER A 54 20.83 -1.17 -1.15
CA SER A 54 20.67 -0.14 -2.18
C SER A 54 20.98 1.27 -1.70
N ASN A 55 21.29 1.47 -0.41
CA ASN A 55 21.44 2.78 0.23
C ASN A 55 20.30 3.76 -0.13
N ARG A 56 19.07 3.25 -0.17
CA ARG A 56 17.85 4.03 -0.48
C ARG A 56 16.91 4.01 0.70
N LYS A 57 16.09 5.05 0.84
CA LYS A 57 15.10 5.11 1.91
C LYS A 57 14.11 3.94 1.78
N LEU A 58 13.88 3.24 2.89
CA LEU A 58 12.97 2.10 2.95
C LEU A 58 11.56 2.41 2.42
N ARG A 59 11.07 3.62 2.68
CA ARG A 59 9.77 4.10 2.14
C ARG A 59 9.74 4.13 0.62
N ASP A 60 10.84 4.53 -0.03
CA ASP A 60 10.91 4.65 -1.49
C ASP A 60 10.91 3.26 -2.14
N ILE A 61 11.60 2.30 -1.52
CA ILE A 61 11.61 0.89 -1.96
C ILE A 61 10.22 0.28 -1.83
N ALA A 62 9.56 0.51 -0.69
CA ALA A 62 8.22 0.03 -0.46
C ALA A 62 7.21 0.62 -1.46
N GLN A 63 7.31 1.93 -1.76
CA GLN A 63 6.49 2.58 -2.78
C GLN A 63 6.73 1.98 -4.18
N GLU A 64 7.98 1.73 -4.55
CA GLU A 64 8.32 1.12 -5.83
C GLU A 64 7.71 -0.28 -5.97
N LEU A 65 7.75 -1.09 -4.91
CA LEU A 65 7.16 -2.43 -4.89
C LEU A 65 5.64 -2.37 -5.10
N VAL A 66 4.95 -1.48 -4.38
CA VAL A 66 3.50 -1.29 -4.49
C VAL A 66 3.12 -0.82 -5.90
N ASN A 67 3.88 0.12 -6.47
CA ASN A 67 3.62 0.64 -7.81
C ASN A 67 3.78 -0.44 -8.89
N LYS A 68 4.84 -1.26 -8.78
CA LYS A 68 5.07 -2.40 -9.70
C LYS A 68 3.90 -3.37 -9.70
N ALA A 69 3.45 -3.78 -8.52
CA ALA A 69 2.36 -4.74 -8.41
C ALA A 69 0.96 -4.17 -8.72
N SER A 70 0.81 -2.84 -8.73
CA SER A 70 -0.40 -2.17 -9.22
C SER A 70 -0.41 -2.12 -10.76
N THR A 71 0.77 -1.94 -11.37
CA THR A 71 0.95 -1.88 -12.82
C THR A 71 0.76 -3.25 -13.47
N GLU A 72 1.24 -4.33 -12.83
CA GLU A 72 1.09 -5.71 -13.34
C GLU A 72 -0.33 -6.28 -13.27
N ARG A 73 -1.24 -5.62 -12.54
CA ARG A 73 -2.63 -6.05 -12.37
C ARG A 73 -3.63 -5.31 -13.26
N SER A 74 -3.17 -4.29 -13.99
CA SER A 74 -3.97 -3.47 -14.91
C SER A 74 -3.75 -3.94 -16.34
#